data_AF-A0A1X7EEV0-F1
#
_entry.id   AF-A0A1X7EEV0-F1
#
_cell.length_a   1.000
_cell.length_b   1.000
_cell.length_c   1.000
_cell.angle_alpha   90.00
_cell.angle_beta   90.00
_cell.angle_gamma   90.00
#
_symmetry.space_group_name_H-M   'P 1'
#
loop_
_entity.id
_entity.type
_entity.pdbx_description
1 polymer ?
#
loop_
_entity_poly.entity_id
_entity_poly.type
_entity_poly.pdbx_seq_one_letter_code
_entity_poly.pdbx_strand_id
1 'polypeptide(L)'
;MSQQHSAAPAPTPTSASAVATVAKRRDWWRDAVIYQVYPRSFADSNGDGMGDLEGVRSRLPYLRDLGVDAVWLSPFYASPQADAGYDVADYRAVDPMFGNLLDADALIRDARELGLRIIVDLVPNHSSDQHEWFKRALADGPGSPLRERYHFRPGKGENGELPPNDWESIFGGPAWTRVTEPDGTPGEWYLHLFAPEQPDFNWEHPAVGDEFRSILRFWLDMGVDGFRIDVAHGLVKEHGLPDLGSHEQLKLLGNDVMPFFDQDGVHDIYRQWRLILDEYSDARGPEGASAEGRGRETGGRIFVAEAWTPTVERTANYVRPDELHQAFNFQYLGTAWDAEELRAVVDRTLEAMRPVNAPATWVLSNHDVTRHATRFANPAGLGTQIRTAGDVELGLRRARAATLLMLALPGSAYVYQGEELGLPDVVDLPDEVRQDPAYFRGAGQDGFRDGCRVPIPWTREGSSYGFGDGGSWLPQPASWAELSVEAQDGVEGSTLELYRAALRLRRSQPDLGAGDAVEWLKAPEGVLAFRRGEFVCVANTSGESARIPAYGRVLLASGEIAEVDGEAKLPADTTVWFTTA
;
A
#
# COMPACT_ATOMS: atom_id res chain seq x y z
N MET A 1 -57.07 -20.19 52.74
CA MET A 1 -56.25 -19.47 51.74
C MET A 1 -54.93 -19.13 52.39
N SER A 2 -53.84 -19.26 51.61
CA SER A 2 -52.43 -19.05 51.95
C SER A 2 -51.64 -20.29 52.44
N GLN A 3 -50.68 -20.62 51.58
CA GLN A 3 -49.25 -20.87 51.87
C GLN A 3 -48.68 -22.29 52.13
N GLN A 4 -47.58 -22.51 51.39
CA GLN A 4 -46.30 -23.18 51.71
C GLN A 4 -45.96 -24.56 51.09
N HIS A 5 -44.97 -24.45 50.19
CA HIS A 5 -43.76 -25.27 49.95
C HIS A 5 -43.81 -26.80 49.91
N SER A 6 -43.36 -27.37 48.78
CA SER A 6 -42.18 -28.26 48.75
C SER A 6 -41.67 -28.49 47.30
N ALA A 7 -40.36 -28.73 47.16
CA ALA A 7 -39.56 -28.64 45.94
C ALA A 7 -39.41 -29.96 45.15
N ALA A 8 -39.06 -29.87 43.85
CA ALA A 8 -38.26 -30.83 43.06
C ALA A 8 -37.87 -30.23 41.68
N PRO A 9 -36.95 -30.82 40.90
CA PRO A 9 -35.51 -30.57 40.84
C PRO A 9 -35.05 -29.82 39.58
N ALA A 10 -33.82 -29.30 39.59
CA ALA A 10 -33.20 -28.63 38.44
C ALA A 10 -32.87 -29.62 37.30
N PRO A 11 -33.18 -29.32 36.03
CA PRO A 11 -32.70 -30.09 34.91
C PRO A 11 -31.31 -29.60 34.45
N THR A 12 -30.40 -30.55 34.30
CA THR A 12 -29.07 -30.41 33.70
C THR A 12 -29.17 -29.85 32.27
N PRO A 13 -28.33 -28.88 31.85
CA PRO A 13 -28.41 -28.34 30.51
C PRO A 13 -27.87 -29.35 29.50
N THR A 14 -28.75 -29.76 28.58
CA THR A 14 -28.43 -30.61 27.45
C THR A 14 -27.77 -29.76 26.37
N SER A 15 -26.66 -30.27 25.81
CA SER A 15 -25.98 -29.74 24.64
C SER A 15 -26.92 -29.66 23.44
N ALA A 16 -27.25 -28.46 22.99
CA ALA A 16 -27.84 -28.24 21.68
C ALA A 16 -27.50 -26.84 21.16
N SER A 17 -26.84 -26.84 20.00
CA SER A 17 -26.78 -25.77 19.02
C SER A 17 -25.90 -24.55 19.29
N ALA A 18 -24.59 -24.75 19.10
CA ALA A 18 -23.63 -23.73 18.68
C ALA A 18 -23.74 -23.42 17.17
N VAL A 19 -24.96 -23.40 16.61
CA VAL A 19 -25.19 -23.17 15.18
C VAL A 19 -26.32 -22.16 15.02
N ALA A 20 -26.04 -20.88 15.29
CA ALA A 20 -26.83 -19.74 14.82
C ALA A 20 -26.11 -18.40 15.05
N THR A 21 -24.89 -18.23 14.52
CA THR A 21 -24.32 -16.89 14.22
C THR A 21 -23.43 -16.96 12.97
N VAL A 22 -24.05 -17.29 11.84
CA VAL A 22 -23.56 -16.99 10.47
C VAL A 22 -24.58 -15.99 9.93
N ALA A 23 -24.29 -14.77 9.47
CA ALA A 23 -23.05 -14.02 9.30
C ALA A 23 -23.38 -12.53 9.57
N LYS A 24 -22.62 -11.85 10.44
CA LYS A 24 -22.54 -10.38 10.37
C LYS A 24 -21.83 -10.09 9.04
N ARG A 25 -22.45 -9.31 8.16
CA ARG A 25 -21.85 -8.82 6.91
C ARG A 25 -20.41 -8.41 7.22
N ARG A 26 -19.42 -9.15 6.70
CA ARG A 26 -18.02 -8.79 6.89
C ARG A 26 -17.76 -7.59 5.99
N ASP A 27 -17.26 -6.50 6.55
CA ASP A 27 -16.86 -5.38 5.71
C ASP A 27 -15.80 -5.86 4.72
N TRP A 28 -16.02 -5.58 3.43
CA TRP A 28 -15.23 -6.14 2.32
C TRP A 28 -13.71 -5.93 2.47
N TRP A 29 -13.33 -4.84 3.12
CA TRP A 29 -11.94 -4.45 3.30
C TRP A 29 -11.22 -5.28 4.37
N ARG A 30 -11.91 -6.07 5.20
CA ARG A 30 -11.23 -6.87 6.23
C ARG A 30 -10.42 -8.02 5.66
N ASP A 31 -10.68 -8.42 4.42
CA ASP A 31 -10.00 -9.51 3.73
C ASP A 31 -9.72 -9.29 2.25
N ALA A 32 -10.01 -8.08 1.76
CA ALA A 32 -9.73 -7.68 0.39
C ALA A 32 -8.28 -7.89 -0.02
N VAL A 33 -8.09 -8.31 -1.27
CA VAL A 33 -6.84 -8.15 -1.99
C VAL A 33 -6.94 -6.91 -2.88
N ILE A 34 -6.11 -5.92 -2.58
CA ILE A 34 -6.11 -4.60 -3.22
C ILE A 34 -4.89 -4.51 -4.15
N TYR A 35 -5.13 -4.22 -5.43
CA TYR A 35 -4.08 -4.16 -6.44
C TYR A 35 -3.65 -2.72 -6.68
N GLN A 36 -2.39 -2.41 -6.41
CA GLN A 36 -1.83 -1.09 -6.67
C GLN A 36 -1.45 -0.94 -8.14
N VAL A 37 -2.04 0.06 -8.79
CA VAL A 37 -1.71 0.55 -10.12
C VAL A 37 -0.97 1.87 -10.00
N TYR A 38 0.21 1.94 -10.61
CA TYR A 38 0.96 3.16 -10.85
C TYR A 38 0.67 3.64 -12.28
N PRO A 39 -0.23 4.63 -12.49
CA PRO A 39 -0.84 4.90 -13.80
C PRO A 39 0.17 5.07 -14.93
N ARG A 40 1.25 5.85 -14.70
CA ARG A 40 2.31 6.13 -15.68
C ARG A 40 2.96 4.88 -16.30
N SER A 41 2.87 3.74 -15.64
CA SER A 41 3.58 2.51 -16.03
C SER A 41 2.66 1.30 -16.16
N PHE A 42 1.34 1.49 -16.16
CA PHE A 42 0.42 0.37 -16.27
C PHE A 42 0.05 0.04 -17.72
N ALA A 43 -0.58 0.99 -18.44
CA ALA A 43 -0.88 0.85 -19.86
C ALA A 43 -1.07 2.25 -20.48
N ASP A 44 -0.49 2.46 -21.66
CA ASP A 44 -0.60 3.67 -22.48
C ASP A 44 -1.65 3.44 -23.58
N SER A 45 -2.68 4.28 -23.62
CA SER A 45 -3.78 4.16 -24.58
C SER A 45 -3.61 5.04 -25.83
N ASN A 46 -2.72 6.02 -25.77
CA ASN A 46 -2.63 7.10 -26.76
C ASN A 46 -1.30 7.13 -27.52
N GLY A 47 -0.30 6.35 -27.07
CA GLY A 47 0.99 6.18 -27.71
C GLY A 47 2.00 7.29 -27.40
N ASP A 48 1.84 8.05 -26.32
CA ASP A 48 2.80 9.08 -25.88
C ASP A 48 3.93 8.53 -25.00
N GLY A 49 3.88 7.24 -24.66
CA GLY A 49 4.87 6.57 -23.83
C GLY A 49 4.62 6.70 -22.32
N MET A 50 3.51 7.31 -21.91
CA MET A 50 3.04 7.38 -20.53
C MET A 50 1.72 6.63 -20.38
N GLY A 51 1.58 5.88 -19.29
CA GLY A 51 0.31 5.22 -19.00
C GLY A 51 -0.74 6.21 -18.51
N ASP A 52 -2.01 5.96 -18.87
CA ASP A 52 -3.13 6.88 -18.66
C ASP A 52 -4.38 6.17 -18.13
N LEU A 53 -5.42 6.93 -17.74
CA LEU A 53 -6.63 6.35 -17.14
C LEU A 53 -7.42 5.46 -18.10
N GLU A 54 -7.43 5.78 -19.40
CA GLU A 54 -8.10 4.92 -20.40
C GLU A 54 -7.33 3.60 -20.57
N GLY A 55 -6.00 3.63 -20.53
CA GLY A 55 -5.13 2.47 -20.49
C GLY A 55 -5.44 1.59 -19.29
N VAL A 56 -5.54 2.17 -18.09
CA VAL A 56 -6.00 1.43 -16.90
C VAL A 56 -7.39 0.85 -17.10
N ARG A 57 -8.34 1.65 -17.61
CA ARG A 57 -9.73 1.21 -17.86
C ARG A 57 -9.77 0.00 -18.79
N SER A 58 -8.99 0.01 -19.87
CA SER A 58 -8.91 -1.08 -20.85
C SER A 58 -8.42 -2.40 -20.25
N ARG A 59 -7.69 -2.35 -19.14
CA ARG A 59 -7.11 -3.51 -18.45
C ARG A 59 -7.90 -3.93 -17.19
N LEU A 60 -9.01 -3.28 -16.85
CA LEU A 60 -9.88 -3.73 -15.76
C LEU A 60 -10.38 -5.19 -15.92
N PRO A 61 -10.68 -5.71 -17.13
CA PRO A 61 -11.00 -7.12 -17.29
C PRO A 61 -9.87 -8.05 -16.86
N TYR A 62 -8.61 -7.69 -17.13
CA TYR A 62 -7.45 -8.44 -16.66
C TYR A 62 -7.39 -8.47 -15.13
N LEU A 63 -7.59 -7.33 -14.46
CA LEU A 63 -7.59 -7.25 -12.99
C LEU A 63 -8.75 -8.05 -12.36
N ARG A 64 -9.94 -8.00 -12.97
CA ARG A 64 -11.07 -8.87 -12.57
C ARG A 64 -10.69 -10.35 -12.66
N ASP A 65 -10.04 -10.76 -13.75
CA ASP A 65 -9.69 -12.17 -13.99
C ASP A 65 -8.48 -12.63 -13.16
N LEU A 66 -7.58 -11.71 -12.79
CA LEU A 66 -6.58 -11.93 -11.75
C LEU A 66 -7.23 -12.30 -10.42
N GLY A 67 -8.39 -11.69 -10.13
CA GLY A 67 -9.22 -12.03 -8.98
C GLY A 67 -9.08 -11.09 -7.79
N VAL A 68 -8.60 -9.86 -8.00
CA VAL A 68 -8.49 -8.84 -6.96
C VAL A 68 -9.86 -8.26 -6.61
N ASP A 69 -9.99 -7.62 -5.45
CA ASP A 69 -11.26 -7.07 -4.95
C ASP A 69 -11.37 -5.54 -5.16
N ALA A 70 -10.22 -4.88 -5.25
CA ALA A 70 -10.12 -3.43 -5.48
C ALA A 70 -8.85 -3.09 -6.27
N VAL A 71 -8.91 -1.94 -6.94
CA VAL A 71 -7.80 -1.27 -7.61
C VAL A 71 -7.50 0.00 -6.82
N TRP A 72 -6.25 0.16 -6.41
CA TRP A 72 -5.73 1.38 -5.82
C TRP A 72 -4.88 2.12 -6.86
N LEU A 73 -5.26 3.35 -7.17
CA LEU A 73 -4.51 4.22 -8.08
C LEU A 73 -3.58 5.14 -7.29
N SER A 74 -2.28 5.08 -7.58
CA SER A 74 -1.33 6.17 -7.26
C SER A 74 -1.82 7.50 -7.89
N PRO A 75 -1.29 8.67 -7.46
CA PRO A 75 -1.83 9.96 -7.83
C PRO A 75 -1.93 10.17 -9.34
N PHE A 76 -3.09 10.66 -9.79
CA PHE A 76 -3.36 11.07 -11.16
C PHE A 76 -3.90 12.52 -11.23
N TYR A 77 -3.78 13.25 -10.13
CA TYR A 77 -4.18 14.65 -10.02
C TYR A 77 -3.28 15.55 -10.84
N ALA A 78 -3.78 16.73 -11.21
CA ALA A 78 -2.96 17.74 -11.89
C ALA A 78 -1.72 18.07 -11.05
N SER A 79 -0.54 17.88 -11.64
CA SER A 79 0.74 17.94 -10.96
C SER A 79 1.86 18.31 -11.94
N PRO A 80 2.82 19.18 -11.54
CA PRO A 80 4.04 19.43 -12.29
C PRO A 80 4.98 18.22 -12.44
N GLN A 81 4.68 17.10 -11.78
CA GLN A 81 5.45 15.85 -11.82
C GLN A 81 6.83 15.94 -11.16
N ALA A 82 7.04 16.91 -10.25
CA ALA A 82 8.26 17.03 -9.47
C ALA A 82 8.50 15.80 -8.57
N ASP A 83 7.45 15.08 -8.17
CA ASP A 83 7.54 13.77 -7.50
C ASP A 83 6.48 12.81 -8.07
N ALA A 84 6.43 12.73 -9.40
CA ALA A 84 5.57 11.79 -10.13
C ALA A 84 4.07 11.79 -9.74
N GLY A 85 3.53 12.98 -9.43
CA GLY A 85 2.11 13.15 -9.09
C GLY A 85 1.85 13.43 -7.61
N TYR A 86 2.84 13.25 -6.73
CA TYR A 86 2.71 13.57 -5.30
C TYR A 86 2.80 15.07 -5.02
N ASP A 87 3.41 15.86 -5.90
CA ASP A 87 3.32 17.33 -5.90
C ASP A 87 1.99 17.80 -6.55
N VAL A 88 0.89 17.74 -5.80
CA VAL A 88 -0.46 18.05 -6.32
C VAL A 88 -0.69 19.56 -6.47
N ALA A 89 -0.97 20.02 -7.69
CA ALA A 89 -1.31 21.42 -7.97
C ALA A 89 -2.82 21.71 -7.96
N ASP A 90 -3.66 20.70 -8.23
CA ASP A 90 -5.12 20.76 -8.06
C ASP A 90 -5.70 19.37 -7.74
N TYR A 91 -6.23 19.22 -6.53
CA TYR A 91 -6.80 17.97 -6.01
C TYR A 91 -8.13 17.54 -6.65
N ARG A 92 -8.76 18.41 -7.45
CA ARG A 92 -10.04 18.12 -8.12
C ARG A 92 -9.92 18.08 -9.64
N ALA A 93 -8.70 18.21 -10.17
CA ALA A 93 -8.41 18.05 -11.58
C ALA A 93 -7.58 16.78 -11.80
N VAL A 94 -7.82 16.11 -12.92
CA VAL A 94 -6.94 15.04 -13.43
C VAL A 94 -5.81 15.69 -14.23
N ASP A 95 -4.59 15.18 -14.11
CA ASP A 95 -3.50 15.65 -14.94
C ASP A 95 -3.78 15.36 -16.41
N PRO A 96 -3.60 16.32 -17.33
CA PRO A 96 -3.80 16.09 -18.76
C PRO A 96 -2.99 14.92 -19.33
N MET A 97 -1.85 14.56 -18.72
CA MET A 97 -1.06 13.37 -19.07
C MET A 97 -1.84 12.07 -18.85
N PHE A 98 -2.76 12.03 -17.89
CA PHE A 98 -3.56 10.84 -17.58
C PHE A 98 -4.97 10.86 -18.18
N GLY A 99 -5.39 12.00 -18.74
CA GLY A 99 -6.72 12.22 -19.30
C GLY A 99 -7.46 13.36 -18.60
N ASN A 100 -8.76 13.18 -18.35
CA ASN A 100 -9.61 14.18 -17.71
C ASN A 100 -10.60 13.56 -16.71
N LEU A 101 -11.42 14.38 -16.05
CA LEU A 101 -12.41 13.92 -15.06
C LEU A 101 -13.46 12.95 -15.63
N LEU A 102 -13.82 13.04 -16.91
CA LEU A 102 -14.73 12.09 -17.55
C LEU A 102 -14.09 10.72 -17.71
N ASP A 103 -12.78 10.66 -17.95
CA ASP A 103 -12.04 9.39 -18.03
C ASP A 103 -11.97 8.73 -16.64
N ALA A 104 -11.76 9.54 -15.59
CA ALA A 104 -11.83 9.07 -14.20
C ALA A 104 -13.23 8.54 -13.83
N ASP A 105 -14.31 9.27 -14.16
CA ASP A 105 -15.69 8.81 -13.97
C ASP A 105 -15.94 7.49 -14.73
N ALA A 106 -15.50 7.39 -15.98
CA ALA A 106 -15.66 6.19 -16.77
C ALA A 106 -14.91 4.99 -16.18
N LEU A 107 -13.66 5.18 -15.72
CA LEU A 107 -12.90 4.15 -15.03
C LEU A 107 -13.63 3.67 -13.77
N ILE A 108 -14.13 4.59 -12.93
CA ILE A 108 -14.85 4.24 -11.69
C ILE A 108 -16.12 3.45 -11.99
N ARG A 109 -16.90 3.87 -12.99
CA ARG A 109 -18.12 3.17 -13.40
C ARG A 109 -17.83 1.78 -13.97
N ASP A 110 -16.90 1.66 -14.89
CA ASP A 110 -16.57 0.38 -15.54
C ASP A 110 -15.96 -0.62 -14.54
N ALA A 111 -15.13 -0.14 -13.62
CA ALA A 111 -14.62 -0.96 -12.51
C ALA A 111 -15.76 -1.51 -11.66
N ARG A 112 -16.73 -0.65 -11.31
CA ARG A 112 -17.93 -1.05 -10.58
C ARG A 112 -18.74 -2.10 -11.34
N GLU A 113 -18.92 -1.96 -12.65
CA GLU A 113 -19.62 -2.95 -13.50
C GLU A 113 -18.92 -4.32 -13.48
N LEU A 114 -17.59 -4.33 -13.36
CA LEU A 114 -16.79 -5.55 -13.24
C LEU A 114 -16.75 -6.12 -11.82
N GLY A 115 -17.35 -5.43 -10.83
CA GLY A 115 -17.35 -5.79 -9.42
C GLY A 115 -16.09 -5.40 -8.66
N LEU A 116 -15.23 -4.56 -9.26
CA LEU A 116 -14.04 -4.00 -8.64
C LEU A 116 -14.39 -2.71 -7.88
N ARG A 117 -13.56 -2.40 -6.89
CA ARG A 117 -13.61 -1.14 -6.15
C ARG A 117 -12.47 -0.24 -6.56
N ILE A 118 -12.66 1.08 -6.49
CA ILE A 118 -11.60 2.06 -6.78
C ILE A 118 -11.21 2.80 -5.51
N ILE A 119 -9.94 2.69 -5.13
CA ILE A 119 -9.29 3.51 -4.12
C ILE A 119 -8.37 4.49 -4.85
N VAL A 120 -8.37 5.75 -4.43
CA VAL A 120 -7.46 6.77 -4.98
C VAL A 120 -6.48 7.25 -3.92
N ASP A 121 -5.29 7.65 -4.31
CA ASP A 121 -4.37 8.30 -3.37
C ASP A 121 -4.87 9.67 -2.93
N LEU A 122 -4.53 10.08 -1.72
CA LEU A 122 -4.75 11.42 -1.21
C LEU A 122 -3.43 11.90 -0.59
N VAL A 123 -2.98 13.11 -0.97
CA VAL A 123 -1.70 13.67 -0.53
C VAL A 123 -1.92 14.90 0.38
N PRO A 124 -2.16 14.70 1.69
CA PRO A 124 -2.54 15.79 2.59
C PRO A 124 -1.40 16.52 3.29
N ASN A 125 -0.18 15.98 3.31
CA ASN A 125 0.93 16.62 4.03
C ASN A 125 1.38 17.93 3.36
N HIS A 126 1.44 17.94 2.04
CA HIS A 126 1.98 19.02 1.23
C HIS A 126 1.16 19.18 -0.06
N SER A 127 1.30 20.33 -0.73
CA SER A 127 0.86 20.52 -2.11
C SER A 127 2.06 20.72 -3.03
N SER A 128 1.83 20.89 -4.33
CA SER A 128 2.82 21.50 -5.23
C SER A 128 3.07 22.98 -4.87
N ASP A 129 4.25 23.49 -5.16
CA ASP A 129 4.56 24.93 -5.19
C ASP A 129 3.77 25.67 -6.29
N GLN A 130 3.28 24.95 -7.30
CA GLN A 130 2.39 25.47 -8.33
C GLN A 130 0.91 25.49 -7.92
N HIS A 131 0.57 24.98 -6.73
CA HIS A 131 -0.78 25.08 -6.17
C HIS A 131 -1.19 26.55 -5.98
N GLU A 132 -2.45 26.90 -6.24
CA GLU A 132 -2.90 28.30 -6.21
C GLU A 132 -2.60 28.98 -4.87
N TRP A 133 -2.80 28.26 -3.75
CA TRP A 133 -2.55 28.81 -2.43
C TRP A 133 -1.08 29.17 -2.22
N PHE A 134 -0.14 28.34 -2.66
CA PHE A 134 1.29 28.59 -2.45
C PHE A 134 1.80 29.73 -3.35
N LYS A 135 1.42 29.74 -4.64
CA LYS A 135 1.76 30.84 -5.55
C LYS A 135 1.30 32.19 -5.00
N ARG A 136 0.10 32.23 -4.43
CA ARG A 136 -0.44 33.44 -3.80
C ARG A 136 0.20 33.75 -2.45
N ALA A 137 0.56 32.74 -1.65
CA ALA A 137 1.33 32.94 -0.43
C ALA A 137 2.68 33.65 -0.70
N LEU A 138 3.35 33.28 -1.79
CA LEU A 138 4.58 33.95 -2.24
C LEU A 138 4.31 35.35 -2.80
N ALA A 139 3.29 35.50 -3.64
CA ALA A 139 2.97 36.78 -4.27
C ALA A 139 2.45 37.84 -3.28
N ASP A 140 1.63 37.45 -2.30
CA ASP A 140 1.05 38.35 -1.31
C ASP A 140 2.04 38.69 -0.17
N GLY A 141 3.04 37.83 0.05
CA GLY A 141 4.12 38.07 1.02
C GLY A 141 3.73 37.86 2.50
N PRO A 142 4.60 38.29 3.42
CA PRO A 142 4.40 38.14 4.87
C PRO A 142 3.11 38.80 5.37
N GLY A 143 2.40 38.12 6.27
CA GLY A 143 1.11 38.57 6.84
C GLY A 143 -0.13 38.24 6.00
N SER A 144 0.03 37.59 4.84
CA SER A 144 -1.10 37.05 4.09
C SER A 144 -1.69 35.80 4.76
N PRO A 145 -3.02 35.68 4.90
CA PRO A 145 -3.67 34.46 5.38
C PRO A 145 -3.38 33.22 4.51
N LEU A 146 -2.99 33.40 3.24
CA LEU A 146 -2.59 32.29 2.37
C LEU A 146 -1.23 31.71 2.77
N ARG A 147 -0.34 32.58 3.26
CA ARG A 147 0.98 32.18 3.75
C ARG A 147 0.89 31.40 5.06
N GLU A 148 -0.09 31.72 5.90
CA GLU A 148 -0.36 30.99 7.15
C GLU A 148 -0.87 29.55 6.93
N ARG A 149 -1.29 29.19 5.70
CA ARG A 149 -1.69 27.82 5.32
C ARG A 149 -0.50 26.89 5.11
N TYR A 150 0.72 27.41 5.13
CA TYR A 150 1.96 26.66 5.01
C TYR A 150 2.90 27.02 6.15
N HIS A 151 3.93 26.21 6.37
CA HIS A 151 4.94 26.49 7.39
C HIS A 151 6.01 27.47 6.87
N PHE A 152 5.75 28.77 7.01
CA PHE A 152 6.77 29.82 6.84
C PHE A 152 7.36 30.22 8.20
N ARG A 153 8.69 30.29 8.30
CA ARG A 153 9.39 30.67 9.54
C ARG A 153 10.59 31.56 9.26
N PRO A 154 10.90 32.52 10.15
CA PRO A 154 12.14 33.28 10.06
C PRO A 154 13.34 32.34 10.22
N GLY A 155 14.40 32.60 9.45
CA GLY A 155 15.67 31.88 9.57
C GLY A 155 16.46 32.26 10.83
N LYS A 156 17.43 31.42 11.19
CA LYS A 156 18.47 31.70 12.19
C LYS A 156 19.65 32.46 11.55
N GLY A 157 20.59 32.96 12.35
CA GLY A 157 21.76 33.73 11.89
C GLY A 157 21.58 35.25 11.97
N GLU A 158 22.62 36.02 11.65
CA GLU A 158 22.58 37.49 11.78
C GLU A 158 21.58 38.14 10.81
N ASN A 159 21.41 37.52 9.63
CA ASN A 159 20.56 37.98 8.54
C ASN A 159 19.51 36.93 8.14
N GLY A 160 19.21 35.96 9.01
CA GLY A 160 18.27 34.86 8.71
C GLY A 160 18.78 33.88 7.65
N GLU A 161 20.10 33.80 7.43
CA GLU A 161 20.75 32.98 6.41
C GLU A 161 20.82 31.49 6.71
N LEU A 162 20.48 31.08 7.93
CA LEU A 162 20.41 29.68 8.35
C LEU A 162 18.94 29.22 8.45
N PRO A 163 18.65 27.94 8.19
CA PRO A 163 17.30 27.42 8.31
C PRO A 163 16.76 27.52 9.76
N PRO A 164 15.43 27.49 9.96
CA PRO A 164 14.81 27.58 11.28
C PRO A 164 15.20 26.43 12.23
N ASN A 165 15.45 25.23 11.69
CA ASN A 165 15.96 24.08 12.43
C ASN A 165 16.84 23.19 11.55
N ASP A 166 17.35 22.11 12.12
CA ASP A 166 18.25 21.13 11.47
C ASP A 166 17.53 19.98 10.73
N TRP A 167 16.23 20.12 10.43
CA TRP A 167 15.49 19.05 9.75
C TRP A 167 16.02 18.79 8.34
N GLU A 168 16.15 17.51 8.00
CA GLU A 168 16.59 17.03 6.69
C GLU A 168 15.39 16.63 5.82
N SER A 169 15.45 16.95 4.53
CA SER A 169 14.50 16.46 3.53
C SER A 169 14.67 14.95 3.35
N ILE A 170 13.55 14.25 3.13
CA ILE A 170 13.54 12.82 2.77
C ILE A 170 14.27 12.58 1.44
N PHE A 171 14.26 13.55 0.52
CA PHE A 171 15.03 13.47 -0.72
C PHE A 171 16.43 14.09 -0.60
N GLY A 172 16.86 14.43 0.62
CA GLY A 172 18.20 14.89 0.92
C GLY A 172 18.38 16.39 0.85
N GLY A 173 19.34 16.87 1.65
CA GLY A 173 19.54 18.30 1.92
C GLY A 173 18.62 18.84 3.01
N PRO A 174 18.61 20.16 3.24
CA PRO A 174 17.74 20.78 4.24
C PRO A 174 16.25 20.64 3.88
N ALA A 175 15.38 20.49 4.88
CA ALA A 175 13.91 20.51 4.71
C ALA A 175 13.34 21.94 4.57
N TRP A 176 14.18 22.94 4.37
CA TRP A 176 13.79 24.35 4.33
C TRP A 176 14.40 25.05 3.14
N THR A 177 13.58 25.82 2.43
CA THR A 177 14.03 26.68 1.33
C THR A 177 13.71 28.13 1.63
N ARG A 178 14.70 29.02 1.43
CA ARG A 178 14.54 30.46 1.66
C ARG A 178 13.84 31.12 0.48
N VAL A 179 12.82 31.91 0.78
CA VAL A 179 12.11 32.71 -0.23
C VAL A 179 12.88 33.99 -0.54
N THR A 180 12.78 34.43 -1.79
CA THR A 180 13.05 35.82 -2.17
C THR A 180 11.71 36.53 -2.28
N GLU A 181 11.47 37.55 -1.45
CA GLU A 181 10.20 38.27 -1.44
C GLU A 181 9.99 39.05 -2.75
N PRO A 182 8.76 39.50 -3.07
CA PRO A 182 8.48 40.24 -4.30
C PRO A 182 9.32 41.51 -4.51
N ASP A 183 9.85 42.10 -3.43
CA ASP A 183 10.74 43.27 -3.46
C ASP A 183 12.22 42.92 -3.67
N GLY A 184 12.54 41.63 -3.84
CA GLY A 184 13.89 41.11 -4.05
C GLY A 184 14.68 40.90 -2.76
N THR A 185 14.09 41.15 -1.59
CA THR A 185 14.78 40.95 -0.31
C THR A 185 14.73 39.48 0.13
N PRO A 186 15.75 38.98 0.86
CA PRO A 186 15.71 37.65 1.44
C PRO A 186 14.60 37.52 2.49
N GLY A 187 13.67 36.60 2.26
CA GLY A 187 12.48 36.38 3.09
C GLY A 187 12.63 35.28 4.13
N GLU A 188 11.47 34.81 4.58
CA GLU A 188 11.33 33.63 5.44
C GLU A 188 11.68 32.34 4.70
N TRP A 189 11.83 31.27 5.46
CA TRP A 189 12.00 29.91 4.96
C TRP A 189 10.65 29.20 4.97
N TYR A 190 10.34 28.43 3.92
CA TYR A 190 9.21 27.52 3.94
C TYR A 190 9.68 26.07 4.14
N LEU A 191 8.89 25.29 4.88
CA LEU A 191 9.14 23.87 5.11
C LEU A 191 8.73 23.05 3.89
N HIS A 192 9.55 22.07 3.56
CA HIS A 192 9.24 20.98 2.66
C HIS A 192 9.94 19.70 3.17
N LEU A 193 9.18 18.71 3.63
CA LEU A 193 9.80 17.45 4.08
C LEU A 193 10.32 16.62 2.92
N PHE A 194 9.85 16.88 1.70
CA PHE A 194 10.25 16.20 0.48
C PHE A 194 10.99 17.18 -0.44
N ALA A 195 10.57 17.35 -1.70
CA ALA A 195 11.18 18.31 -2.61
C ALA A 195 10.79 19.77 -2.26
N PRO A 196 11.61 20.80 -2.56
CA PRO A 196 11.21 22.21 -2.45
C PRO A 196 9.90 22.51 -3.18
N GLU A 197 9.63 21.80 -4.26
CA GLU A 197 8.38 21.85 -5.02
C GLU A 197 7.17 21.29 -4.25
N GLN A 198 7.38 20.74 -3.03
CA GLN A 198 6.37 20.13 -2.15
C GLN A 198 6.27 20.87 -0.81
N PRO A 199 5.82 22.15 -0.77
CA PRO A 199 5.65 22.90 0.47
C PRO A 199 4.61 22.25 1.40
N ASP A 200 5.00 22.05 2.65
CA ASP A 200 4.17 21.42 3.68
C ASP A 200 3.02 22.35 4.14
N PHE A 201 1.80 21.81 4.16
CA PHE A 201 0.65 22.50 4.72
C PHE A 201 0.78 22.67 6.23
N ASN A 202 0.30 23.81 6.73
CA ASN A 202 0.12 24.04 8.15
C ASN A 202 -1.29 23.59 8.58
N TRP A 203 -1.41 22.35 9.07
CA TRP A 203 -2.67 21.76 9.52
C TRP A 203 -3.30 22.42 10.74
N GLU A 204 -2.58 23.30 11.45
CA GLU A 204 -3.17 24.14 12.50
C GLU A 204 -4.10 25.22 11.93
N HIS A 205 -3.94 25.58 10.64
CA HIS A 205 -4.78 26.57 10.00
C HIS A 205 -6.12 25.94 9.55
N PRO A 206 -7.29 26.41 10.03
CA PRO A 206 -8.57 25.73 9.84
C PRO A 206 -8.98 25.55 8.37
N ALA A 207 -8.59 26.49 7.48
CA ALA A 207 -8.88 26.38 6.06
C ALA A 207 -8.24 25.15 5.39
N VAL A 208 -7.10 24.64 5.90
CA VAL A 208 -6.50 23.39 5.39
C VAL A 208 -7.43 22.22 5.68
N GLY A 209 -7.90 22.11 6.92
CA GLY A 209 -8.87 21.09 7.30
C GLY A 209 -10.19 21.19 6.51
N ASP A 210 -10.73 22.40 6.31
CA ASP A 210 -11.95 22.61 5.52
C ASP A 210 -11.77 22.15 4.06
N GLU A 211 -10.62 22.46 3.46
CA GLU A 211 -10.34 22.10 2.08
C GLU A 211 -10.26 20.60 1.87
N PHE A 212 -9.55 19.87 2.72
CA PHE A 212 -9.46 18.43 2.59
C PHE A 212 -10.78 17.72 2.87
N ARG A 213 -11.63 18.24 3.76
CA ARG A 213 -13.02 17.74 3.89
C ARG A 213 -13.80 17.89 2.60
N SER A 214 -13.61 19.01 1.89
CA SER A 214 -14.25 19.26 0.58
C SER A 214 -13.67 18.36 -0.53
N ILE A 215 -12.35 18.16 -0.56
CA ILE A 215 -11.68 17.24 -1.51
C ILE A 215 -12.19 15.81 -1.34
N LEU A 216 -12.27 15.32 -0.10
CA LEU A 216 -12.79 13.98 0.20
C LEU A 216 -14.20 13.81 -0.35
N ARG A 217 -15.10 14.77 -0.09
CA ARG A 217 -16.48 14.72 -0.58
C ARG A 217 -16.56 14.73 -2.10
N PHE A 218 -15.76 15.55 -2.78
CA PHE A 218 -15.73 15.59 -4.24
C PHE A 218 -15.48 14.22 -4.86
N TRP A 219 -14.45 13.49 -4.40
CA TRP A 219 -14.14 12.16 -4.92
C TRP A 219 -15.13 11.09 -4.46
N LEU A 220 -15.65 11.18 -3.24
CA LEU A 220 -16.71 10.29 -2.74
C LEU A 220 -18.02 10.45 -3.53
N ASP A 221 -18.38 11.68 -3.91
CA ASP A 221 -19.53 12.00 -4.76
C ASP A 221 -19.35 11.43 -6.18
N MET A 222 -18.12 11.42 -6.71
CA MET A 222 -17.79 10.73 -7.97
C MET A 222 -17.79 9.19 -7.84
N GLY A 223 -17.84 8.67 -6.63
CA GLY A 223 -18.09 7.25 -6.38
C GLY A 223 -16.86 6.41 -6.05
N VAL A 224 -15.71 7.02 -5.72
CA VAL A 224 -14.56 6.26 -5.19
C VAL A 224 -14.96 5.52 -3.91
N ASP A 225 -14.29 4.40 -3.65
CA ASP A 225 -14.58 3.48 -2.56
C ASP A 225 -13.68 3.66 -1.35
N GLY A 226 -12.69 4.55 -1.46
CA GLY A 226 -11.83 4.90 -0.36
C GLY A 226 -10.61 5.68 -0.83
N PHE A 227 -9.76 5.99 0.13
CA PHE A 227 -8.51 6.68 -0.11
C PHE A 227 -7.34 5.96 0.57
N ARG A 228 -6.20 5.90 -0.12
CA ARG A 228 -4.92 5.68 0.55
C ARG A 228 -4.34 7.06 0.87
N ILE A 229 -4.06 7.29 2.15
CA ILE A 229 -3.57 8.56 2.66
C ILE A 229 -2.05 8.50 2.67
N ASP A 230 -1.45 9.24 1.75
CA ASP A 230 -0.01 9.43 1.64
C ASP A 230 0.53 10.16 2.88
N VAL A 231 1.65 9.68 3.40
CA VAL A 231 2.35 10.26 4.55
C VAL A 231 1.36 10.63 5.66
N ALA A 232 0.48 9.69 6.01
CA ALA A 232 -0.62 9.89 6.97
C ALA A 232 -0.11 10.31 8.37
N HIS A 233 1.15 10.08 8.65
CA HIS A 233 1.82 10.45 9.89
C HIS A 233 2.39 11.88 9.85
N GLY A 234 2.37 12.60 8.71
CA GLY A 234 3.04 13.90 8.56
C GLY A 234 2.20 15.13 8.79
N LEU A 235 0.88 15.05 8.93
CA LEU A 235 0.04 16.24 8.90
C LEU A 235 0.34 17.22 10.05
N VAL A 236 0.77 16.73 11.21
CA VAL A 236 1.05 17.55 12.39
C VAL A 236 2.53 17.51 12.73
N LYS A 237 3.12 18.69 12.97
CA LYS A 237 4.51 18.85 13.42
C LYS A 237 4.55 19.18 14.91
N GLU A 238 5.65 18.85 15.58
CA GLU A 238 5.87 19.15 16.99
C GLU A 238 5.89 20.66 17.21
N HIS A 239 5.19 21.11 18.25
CA HIS A 239 5.08 22.52 18.58
C HIS A 239 6.47 23.13 18.83
N GLY A 240 6.73 24.25 18.15
CA GLY A 240 8.01 24.96 18.23
C GLY A 240 9.07 24.47 17.24
N LEU A 241 8.80 23.39 16.49
CA LEU A 241 9.66 22.85 15.44
C LEU A 241 11.11 22.62 15.92
N PRO A 242 11.32 21.85 17.01
CA PRO A 242 12.63 21.71 17.64
C PRO A 242 13.65 21.07 16.71
N ASP A 243 14.93 21.40 16.94
CA ASP A 243 16.05 20.69 16.30
C ASP A 243 16.04 19.21 16.76
N LEU A 244 16.37 18.29 15.85
CA LEU A 244 16.52 16.87 16.16
C LEU A 244 17.89 16.57 16.79
N GLY A 245 18.93 17.30 16.39
CA GLY A 245 20.29 17.18 16.92
C GLY A 245 21.13 16.04 16.34
N SER A 246 20.67 15.38 15.27
CA SER A 246 21.38 14.32 14.56
C SER A 246 21.30 14.48 13.03
N HIS A 247 22.32 13.98 12.34
CA HIS A 247 22.38 13.87 10.88
C HIS A 247 21.96 12.47 10.41
N GLU A 248 21.62 12.32 9.13
CA GLU A 248 21.08 11.08 8.53
C GLU A 248 19.69 10.71 9.07
N GLN A 249 18.83 11.72 9.23
CA GLN A 249 17.50 11.59 9.86
C GLN A 249 16.60 10.61 9.11
N LEU A 250 16.84 10.43 7.81
CA LEU A 250 16.21 9.41 6.97
C LEU A 250 16.27 7.99 7.54
N LYS A 251 17.38 7.61 8.19
CA LYS A 251 17.51 6.27 8.79
C LYS A 251 16.58 6.06 9.99
N LEU A 252 16.04 7.15 10.54
CA LEU A 252 15.09 7.15 11.64
C LEU A 252 13.65 6.98 11.16
N LEU A 253 13.36 7.14 9.87
CA LEU A 253 12.02 6.97 9.32
C LEU A 253 11.49 5.57 9.58
N GLY A 254 10.36 5.48 10.29
CA GLY A 254 9.76 4.22 10.70
C GLY A 254 10.54 3.45 11.78
N ASN A 255 11.63 4.02 12.32
CA ASN A 255 12.49 3.38 13.32
C ASN A 255 12.55 4.16 14.65
N ASP A 256 12.36 5.49 14.62
CA ASP A 256 12.43 6.35 15.80
C ASP A 256 11.40 7.49 15.78
N VAL A 257 11.20 8.13 16.92
CA VAL A 257 10.33 9.30 17.07
C VAL A 257 10.98 10.52 16.42
N MET A 258 10.22 11.24 15.61
CA MET A 258 10.68 12.44 14.92
C MET A 258 9.71 13.61 15.16
N PRO A 259 10.20 14.87 15.25
CA PRO A 259 9.37 16.02 15.54
C PRO A 259 8.49 16.45 14.35
N PHE A 260 8.76 15.94 13.14
CA PHE A 260 8.01 16.28 11.93
C PHE A 260 7.04 15.18 11.47
N PHE A 261 6.98 14.06 12.19
CA PHE A 261 6.14 12.90 11.89
C PHE A 261 5.48 12.32 13.15
N ASP A 262 4.39 11.56 12.96
CA ASP A 262 3.69 10.73 13.94
C ASP A 262 3.29 11.45 15.25
N GLN A 263 2.99 12.74 15.16
CA GLN A 263 2.50 13.54 16.29
C GLN A 263 1.03 13.20 16.61
N ASP A 264 0.68 13.10 17.89
CA ASP A 264 -0.67 12.63 18.32
C ASP A 264 -1.84 13.45 17.72
N GLY A 265 -1.61 14.71 17.36
CA GLY A 265 -2.63 15.58 16.74
C GLY A 265 -3.18 15.04 15.41
N VAL A 266 -2.46 14.18 14.69
CA VAL A 266 -2.96 13.58 13.44
C VAL A 266 -4.21 12.73 13.67
N HIS A 267 -4.33 12.10 14.84
CA HIS A 267 -5.46 11.22 15.15
C HIS A 267 -6.79 11.98 15.21
N ASP A 268 -6.79 13.23 15.69
CA ASP A 268 -8.02 14.04 15.72
C ASP A 268 -8.49 14.43 14.31
N ILE A 269 -7.56 14.63 13.37
CA ILE A 269 -7.88 14.85 11.95
C ILE A 269 -8.58 13.62 11.38
N TYR A 270 -8.04 12.43 11.64
CA TYR A 270 -8.59 11.18 11.11
C TYR A 270 -9.93 10.80 11.71
N ARG A 271 -10.17 11.09 12.99
CA ARG A 271 -11.52 10.96 13.58
C ARG A 271 -12.54 11.85 12.88
N GLN A 272 -12.17 13.08 12.54
CA GLN A 272 -13.07 13.97 11.79
C GLN A 272 -13.34 13.47 10.37
N TRP A 273 -12.30 12.95 9.69
CA TRP A 273 -12.48 12.37 8.36
C TRP A 273 -13.30 11.09 8.38
N ARG A 274 -13.18 10.29 9.43
CA ARG A 274 -13.97 9.06 9.57
C ARG A 274 -15.47 9.35 9.54
N LEU A 275 -15.91 10.41 10.21
CA LEU A 275 -17.31 10.86 10.17
C LEU A 275 -17.80 11.11 8.75
N ILE A 276 -16.94 11.62 7.86
CA ILE A 276 -17.30 11.85 6.44
C ILE A 276 -17.57 10.52 5.75
N LEU A 277 -16.70 9.52 5.89
CA LEU A 277 -16.89 8.21 5.26
C LEU A 277 -18.13 7.48 5.76
N ASP A 278 -18.47 7.63 7.04
CA ASP A 278 -19.66 7.04 7.63
C ASP A 278 -20.94 7.60 6.96
N GLU A 279 -20.98 8.89 6.61
CA GLU A 279 -22.10 9.49 5.87
C GLU A 279 -22.33 8.84 4.49
N TYR A 280 -21.25 8.46 3.79
CA TYR A 280 -21.33 7.78 2.48
C TYR A 280 -21.56 6.27 2.60
N SER A 281 -21.30 5.69 3.77
CA SER A 281 -21.50 4.26 4.03
C SER A 281 -22.97 3.95 4.38
N ASP A 282 -23.66 4.89 5.04
CA ASP A 282 -25.08 4.79 5.40
C ASP A 282 -26.03 5.21 4.27
N ALA A 283 -25.54 6.02 3.32
CA ALA A 283 -26.27 6.39 2.11
C ALA A 283 -26.46 5.16 1.21
N ARG A 284 -27.60 4.46 1.38
CA ARG A 284 -28.08 3.44 0.44
C ARG A 284 -27.94 3.97 -0.98
N GLY A 285 -26.97 3.45 -1.73
CA GLY A 285 -26.92 3.70 -3.17
C GLY A 285 -28.25 3.28 -3.82
N PRO A 286 -28.65 3.90 -4.94
CA PRO A 286 -29.91 3.55 -5.59
C PRO A 286 -29.95 2.06 -5.90
N GLU A 287 -31.09 1.44 -5.63
CA GLU A 287 -31.38 0.02 -5.83
C GLU A 287 -30.84 -0.50 -7.17
N GLY A 288 -29.88 -1.43 -7.09
CA GLY A 288 -29.34 -2.15 -8.23
C GLY A 288 -29.10 -3.60 -7.83
N ALA A 289 -30.17 -4.37 -7.68
CA ALA A 289 -30.10 -5.81 -7.51
C ALA A 289 -29.59 -6.44 -8.82
N SER A 290 -28.32 -6.85 -8.87
CA SER A 290 -27.86 -7.79 -9.90
C SER A 290 -28.16 -9.22 -9.42
N ALA A 291 -29.13 -9.84 -10.07
CA ALA A 291 -29.43 -11.25 -9.96
C ALA A 291 -28.35 -12.05 -10.71
N GLU A 292 -27.24 -12.39 -10.03
CA GLU A 292 -26.30 -13.47 -10.35
C GLU A 292 -25.05 -13.34 -9.46
N GLY A 293 -25.15 -13.70 -8.17
CA GLY A 293 -24.00 -14.01 -7.29
C GLY A 293 -22.91 -12.95 -7.05
N ARG A 294 -22.93 -11.81 -7.74
CA ARG A 294 -21.99 -10.67 -7.65
C ARG A 294 -22.71 -9.43 -7.12
N GLY A 295 -23.56 -9.61 -6.12
CA GLY A 295 -24.24 -8.52 -5.44
C GLY A 295 -23.24 -7.71 -4.61
N ARG A 296 -22.77 -6.60 -5.15
CA ARG A 296 -22.09 -5.56 -4.38
C ARG A 296 -23.13 -4.91 -3.46
N GLU A 297 -23.37 -5.52 -2.30
CA GLU A 297 -23.89 -4.77 -1.17
C GLU A 297 -22.98 -3.55 -0.99
N THR A 298 -23.55 -2.36 -0.81
CA THR A 298 -22.81 -1.11 -0.59
C THR A 298 -22.00 -1.24 0.70
N GLY A 299 -20.84 -1.90 0.61
CA GLY A 299 -19.87 -1.99 1.70
C GLY A 299 -19.24 -0.63 1.93
N GLY A 300 -18.90 -0.34 3.18
CA GLY A 300 -18.41 0.96 3.62
C GLY A 300 -17.20 1.45 2.82
N ARG A 301 -17.07 2.78 2.77
CA ARG A 301 -15.89 3.48 2.25
C ARG A 301 -14.71 3.29 3.19
N ILE A 302 -13.48 3.27 2.68
CA ILE A 302 -12.31 3.04 3.54
C ILE A 302 -11.24 4.12 3.46
N PHE A 303 -10.45 4.18 4.51
CA PHE A 303 -9.15 4.82 4.50
C PHE A 303 -8.05 3.82 4.78
N VAL A 304 -6.94 3.98 4.07
CA VAL A 304 -5.73 3.19 4.21
C VAL A 304 -4.59 4.14 4.57
N ALA A 305 -3.96 3.96 5.71
CA ALA A 305 -2.84 4.78 6.14
C ALA A 305 -1.53 4.32 5.49
N GLU A 306 -0.80 5.24 4.87
CA GLU A 306 0.64 5.10 4.72
C GLU A 306 1.34 5.80 5.90
N ALA A 307 1.71 5.03 6.92
CA ALA A 307 2.32 5.54 8.14
C ALA A 307 3.60 4.76 8.49
N TRP A 308 4.76 5.41 8.38
CA TRP A 308 6.04 4.86 8.81
C TRP A 308 6.22 5.14 10.29
N THR A 309 5.56 4.34 11.13
CA THR A 309 5.65 4.46 12.60
C THR A 309 6.76 3.56 13.16
N PRO A 310 7.41 3.93 14.28
CA PRO A 310 8.51 3.17 14.88
C PRO A 310 8.17 1.71 15.21
N THR A 311 6.90 1.43 15.50
CA THR A 311 6.45 0.08 15.83
C THR A 311 5.05 -0.21 15.30
N VAL A 312 4.69 -1.50 15.22
CA VAL A 312 3.35 -1.95 14.81
C VAL A 312 2.28 -1.54 15.84
N GLU A 313 2.62 -1.47 17.12
CA GLU A 313 1.71 -0.97 18.17
C GLU A 313 1.38 0.50 17.95
N ARG A 314 2.36 1.29 17.48
CA ARG A 314 2.11 2.69 17.13
C ARG A 314 1.26 2.80 15.86
N THR A 315 1.48 1.93 14.86
CA THR A 315 0.61 1.83 13.68
C THR A 315 -0.84 1.52 14.07
N ALA A 316 -1.06 0.64 15.05
CA ALA A 316 -2.40 0.25 15.51
C ALA A 316 -3.25 1.44 16.02
N ASN A 317 -2.62 2.54 16.44
CA ASN A 317 -3.34 3.74 16.84
C ASN A 317 -4.10 4.41 15.68
N TYR A 318 -3.61 4.29 14.45
CA TYR A 318 -4.25 4.88 13.26
C TYR A 318 -5.50 4.13 12.82
N VAL A 319 -5.65 2.87 13.24
CA VAL A 319 -6.72 1.96 12.80
C VAL A 319 -7.70 1.61 13.92
N ARG A 320 -7.83 2.51 14.91
CA ARG A 320 -8.90 2.41 15.90
C ARG A 320 -10.28 2.50 15.22
N PRO A 321 -11.34 1.97 15.86
CA PRO A 321 -12.66 1.89 15.23
C PRO A 321 -13.23 3.21 14.69
N ASP A 322 -12.83 4.35 15.28
CA ASP A 322 -13.24 5.71 14.94
C ASP A 322 -12.23 6.48 14.06
N GLU A 323 -11.19 5.81 13.57
CA GLU A 323 -10.13 6.40 12.73
C GLU A 323 -10.09 5.70 11.36
N LEU A 324 -8.91 5.35 10.86
CA LEU A 324 -8.70 4.73 9.55
C LEU A 324 -9.03 3.22 9.60
N HIS A 325 -9.19 2.60 8.44
CA HIS A 325 -9.65 1.20 8.37
C HIS A 325 -8.50 0.21 8.28
N GLN A 326 -7.44 0.61 7.59
CA GLN A 326 -6.23 -0.19 7.35
C GLN A 326 -5.00 0.72 7.43
N ALA A 327 -3.83 0.11 7.60
CA ALA A 327 -2.53 0.78 7.55
C ALA A 327 -1.50 -0.17 6.95
N PHE A 328 -0.59 0.34 6.12
CA PHE A 328 0.49 -0.50 5.59
C PHE A 328 1.41 -1.00 6.69
N ASN A 329 1.70 -2.30 6.63
CA ASN A 329 2.62 -2.96 7.54
C ASN A 329 4.03 -2.95 6.96
N PHE A 330 4.72 -1.82 7.11
CA PHE A 330 6.08 -1.65 6.61
C PHE A 330 7.10 -2.54 7.34
N GLN A 331 6.83 -2.91 8.59
CA GLN A 331 7.65 -3.87 9.34
C GLN A 331 7.63 -5.24 8.66
N TYR A 332 6.46 -5.75 8.25
CA TYR A 332 6.36 -6.98 7.47
C TYR A 332 7.05 -6.85 6.11
N LEU A 333 6.84 -5.74 5.39
CA LEU A 333 7.47 -5.47 4.10
C LEU A 333 9.00 -5.55 4.16
N GLY A 334 9.59 -5.00 5.23
CA GLY A 334 11.03 -4.99 5.47
C GLY A 334 11.60 -6.27 6.07
N THR A 335 10.76 -7.25 6.44
CA THR A 335 11.19 -8.50 7.07
C THR A 335 11.89 -9.41 6.06
N ALA A 336 12.99 -10.05 6.45
CA ALA A 336 13.72 -10.97 5.59
C ALA A 336 12.93 -12.27 5.31
N TRP A 337 13.35 -13.03 4.30
CA TRP A 337 12.84 -14.38 4.07
C TRP A 337 13.47 -15.36 5.09
N ASP A 338 13.09 -15.20 6.35
CA ASP A 338 13.57 -15.96 7.50
C ASP A 338 12.40 -16.37 8.40
N ALA A 339 12.36 -17.65 8.78
CA ALA A 339 11.22 -18.20 9.53
C ALA A 339 11.05 -17.57 10.93
N GLU A 340 12.13 -17.25 11.63
CA GLU A 340 12.03 -16.65 12.96
C GLU A 340 11.53 -15.20 12.87
N GLU A 341 12.12 -14.41 11.98
CA GLU A 341 11.72 -13.02 11.76
C GLU A 341 10.27 -12.91 11.27
N LEU A 342 9.89 -13.72 10.28
CA LEU A 342 8.54 -13.75 9.72
C LEU A 342 7.49 -14.15 10.77
N ARG A 343 7.80 -15.15 11.61
CA ARG A 343 6.92 -15.50 12.72
C ARG A 343 6.76 -14.35 13.70
N ALA A 344 7.87 -13.74 14.11
CA ALA A 344 7.87 -12.67 15.10
C ALA A 344 7.05 -11.46 14.62
N VAL A 345 7.22 -11.04 13.35
CA VAL A 345 6.44 -9.92 12.79
C VAL A 345 4.97 -10.27 12.61
N VAL A 346 4.63 -11.52 12.25
CA VAL A 346 3.23 -11.97 12.16
C VAL A 346 2.56 -11.96 13.53
N ASP A 347 3.19 -12.56 14.54
CA ASP A 347 2.67 -12.60 15.91
C ASP A 347 2.46 -11.19 16.45
N ARG A 348 3.48 -10.32 16.33
CA ARG A 348 3.42 -8.93 16.79
C ARG A 348 2.34 -8.13 16.07
N THR A 349 2.19 -8.31 14.77
CA THR A 349 1.15 -7.62 13.99
C THR A 349 -0.25 -8.02 14.46
N LEU A 350 -0.51 -9.31 14.61
CA LEU A 350 -1.82 -9.79 15.03
C LEU A 350 -2.14 -9.39 16.47
N GLU A 351 -1.14 -9.41 17.37
CA GLU A 351 -1.28 -8.96 18.74
C GLU A 351 -1.57 -7.45 18.84
N ALA A 352 -0.91 -6.62 18.03
CA ALA A 352 -1.12 -5.17 18.01
C ALA A 352 -2.49 -4.77 17.43
N MET A 353 -2.99 -5.48 16.41
CA MET A 353 -4.25 -5.13 15.74
C MET A 353 -5.49 -5.63 16.48
N ARG A 354 -5.38 -6.71 17.27
CA ARG A 354 -6.51 -7.32 17.98
C ARG A 354 -7.23 -6.38 18.96
N PRO A 355 -6.55 -5.59 19.83
CA PRO A 355 -7.20 -4.68 20.76
C PRO A 355 -8.05 -3.59 20.09
N VAL A 356 -7.67 -3.19 18.87
CA VAL A 356 -8.37 -2.15 18.10
C VAL A 356 -9.37 -2.73 17.08
N ASN A 357 -9.49 -4.07 17.03
CA ASN A 357 -10.38 -4.80 16.11
C ASN A 357 -10.15 -4.44 14.62
N ALA A 358 -8.91 -4.12 14.26
CA ALA A 358 -8.50 -3.88 12.87
C ALA A 358 -8.02 -5.18 12.21
N PRO A 359 -8.21 -5.35 10.89
CA PRO A 359 -7.52 -6.40 10.14
C PRO A 359 -6.03 -6.07 10.07
N ALA A 360 -5.18 -7.10 10.13
CA ALA A 360 -3.82 -6.94 9.66
C ALA A 360 -3.82 -6.66 8.16
N THR A 361 -2.86 -5.85 7.70
CA THR A 361 -2.62 -5.59 6.28
C THR A 361 -1.24 -6.12 5.92
N TRP A 362 -1.13 -6.85 4.82
CA TRP A 362 0.12 -7.45 4.38
C TRP A 362 0.52 -6.90 3.01
N VAL A 363 1.79 -6.54 2.86
CA VAL A 363 2.32 -5.95 1.62
C VAL A 363 3.77 -6.40 1.43
N LEU A 364 4.11 -6.79 0.21
CA LEU A 364 5.48 -7.18 -0.16
C LEU A 364 6.15 -6.15 -1.04
N SER A 365 5.45 -5.45 -1.92
CA SER A 365 6.01 -4.37 -2.75
C SER A 365 5.02 -3.23 -2.94
N ASN A 366 5.54 -2.09 -3.36
CA ASN A 366 4.80 -0.92 -3.80
C ASN A 366 5.71 -0.09 -4.72
N HIS A 367 5.23 1.06 -5.15
CA HIS A 367 5.95 1.99 -6.02
C HIS A 367 7.11 2.79 -5.38
N ASP A 368 7.43 2.58 -4.09
CA ASP A 368 8.49 3.32 -3.36
C ASP A 368 9.64 2.43 -2.89
N VAL A 369 9.48 1.11 -2.94
CA VAL A 369 10.50 0.16 -2.48
C VAL A 369 10.91 -0.79 -3.59
N THR A 370 12.11 -1.36 -3.47
CA THR A 370 12.56 -2.42 -4.36
C THR A 370 11.59 -3.60 -4.34
N ARG A 371 11.21 -4.10 -5.52
CA ARG A 371 10.37 -5.28 -5.69
C ARG A 371 10.92 -6.46 -4.88
N HIS A 372 10.02 -7.18 -4.21
CA HIS A 372 10.40 -8.26 -3.30
C HIS A 372 11.15 -9.41 -4.00
N ALA A 373 10.90 -9.64 -5.30
CA ALA A 373 11.71 -10.55 -6.11
C ALA A 373 13.19 -10.17 -6.13
N THR A 374 13.51 -8.89 -6.28
CA THR A 374 14.90 -8.40 -6.17
C THR A 374 15.38 -8.34 -4.73
N ARG A 375 14.53 -7.98 -3.76
CA ARG A 375 14.96 -7.96 -2.35
C ARG A 375 15.41 -9.35 -1.88
N PHE A 376 14.63 -10.38 -2.18
CA PHE A 376 14.94 -11.75 -1.78
C PHE A 376 16.01 -12.44 -2.65
N ALA A 377 16.37 -11.84 -3.79
CA ALA A 377 17.55 -12.21 -4.59
C ALA A 377 18.87 -11.80 -3.92
N ASN A 378 18.82 -10.91 -2.93
CA ASN A 378 19.97 -10.35 -2.25
C ASN A 378 20.05 -10.81 -0.78
N PRO A 379 21.22 -10.65 -0.11
CA PRO A 379 21.34 -10.92 1.31
C PRO A 379 20.35 -10.13 2.17
N ALA A 380 19.92 -10.71 3.29
CA ALA A 380 19.08 -10.03 4.27
C ALA A 380 19.78 -8.81 4.91
N GLY A 381 18.98 -7.89 5.47
CA GLY A 381 19.50 -6.72 6.20
C GLY A 381 19.96 -5.55 5.35
N LEU A 382 19.78 -5.59 4.02
CA LEU A 382 20.10 -4.49 3.11
C LEU A 382 19.01 -3.41 3.02
N GLY A 383 17.92 -3.56 3.78
CA GLY A 383 16.78 -2.65 3.75
C GLY A 383 15.90 -2.81 2.51
N THR A 384 15.16 -1.75 2.17
CA THR A 384 14.12 -1.75 1.13
C THR A 384 14.54 -1.04 -0.15
N GLN A 385 15.75 -0.50 -0.20
CA GLN A 385 16.32 0.27 -1.32
C GLN A 385 17.57 -0.43 -1.86
N ILE A 386 17.39 -1.52 -2.62
CA ILE A 386 18.47 -2.39 -3.09
C ILE A 386 18.81 -2.09 -4.56
N ARG A 387 20.12 -2.00 -4.85
CA ARG A 387 20.66 -1.58 -6.16
C ARG A 387 21.29 -2.68 -7.00
N THR A 388 21.29 -3.90 -6.50
CA THR A 388 21.89 -5.05 -7.15
C THR A 388 20.80 -6.03 -7.52
N ALA A 389 20.89 -6.62 -8.72
CA ALA A 389 19.90 -7.59 -9.18
C ALA A 389 19.87 -8.84 -8.28
N GLY A 390 20.99 -9.21 -7.67
CA GLY A 390 21.12 -10.43 -6.87
C GLY A 390 21.03 -11.71 -7.72
N ASP A 391 20.67 -12.82 -7.09
CA ASP A 391 20.32 -14.07 -7.77
C ASP A 391 18.82 -14.03 -8.16
N VAL A 392 18.55 -13.69 -9.41
CA VAL A 392 17.18 -13.48 -9.92
C VAL A 392 16.33 -14.76 -9.84
N GLU A 393 16.91 -15.94 -10.07
CA GLU A 393 16.16 -17.20 -10.01
C GLU A 393 15.77 -17.54 -8.57
N LEU A 394 16.72 -17.37 -7.64
CA LEU A 394 16.46 -17.53 -6.21
C LEU A 394 15.42 -16.50 -5.72
N GLY A 395 15.56 -15.25 -6.15
CA GLY A 395 14.64 -14.16 -5.85
C GLY A 395 13.21 -14.46 -6.28
N LEU A 396 13.02 -14.94 -7.51
CA LEU A 396 11.71 -15.35 -8.03
C LEU A 396 11.12 -16.52 -7.24
N ARG A 397 11.93 -17.53 -6.91
CA ARG A 397 11.48 -18.69 -6.11
C ARG A 397 10.96 -18.25 -4.74
N ARG A 398 11.74 -17.42 -4.05
CA ARG A 398 11.38 -16.83 -2.75
C ARG A 398 10.17 -15.91 -2.85
N ALA A 399 10.09 -15.08 -3.88
CA ALA A 399 8.95 -14.21 -4.12
C ALA A 399 7.63 -14.98 -4.24
N ARG A 400 7.61 -16.03 -5.05
CA ARG A 400 6.44 -16.92 -5.19
C ARG A 400 6.05 -17.55 -3.85
N ALA A 401 7.03 -18.03 -3.07
CA ALA A 401 6.79 -18.61 -1.75
C ALA A 401 6.28 -17.57 -0.73
N ALA A 402 6.85 -16.36 -0.74
CA ALA A 402 6.47 -15.27 0.14
C ALA A 402 5.06 -14.77 -0.15
N THR A 403 4.65 -14.69 -1.41
CA THR A 403 3.28 -14.33 -1.78
C THR A 403 2.28 -15.37 -1.28
N LEU A 404 2.57 -16.67 -1.43
CA LEU A 404 1.68 -17.70 -0.87
C LEU A 404 1.64 -17.64 0.66
N LEU A 405 2.73 -17.31 1.35
CA LEU A 405 2.70 -17.10 2.79
C LEU A 405 1.80 -15.90 3.14
N MET A 406 2.03 -14.76 2.48
CA MET A 406 1.26 -13.51 2.66
C MET A 406 -0.24 -13.74 2.45
N LEU A 407 -0.62 -14.39 1.36
CA LEU A 407 -2.02 -14.67 1.00
C LEU A 407 -2.66 -15.78 1.85
N ALA A 408 -1.92 -16.46 2.72
CA ALA A 408 -2.47 -17.38 3.71
C ALA A 408 -2.79 -16.70 5.05
N LEU A 409 -2.13 -15.58 5.35
CA LEU A 409 -2.31 -14.83 6.60
C LEU A 409 -3.72 -14.22 6.70
N PRO A 410 -4.24 -14.05 7.93
CA PRO A 410 -5.53 -13.39 8.16
C PRO A 410 -5.44 -11.88 7.93
N GLY A 411 -6.47 -11.27 7.32
CA GLY A 411 -6.53 -9.82 7.06
C GLY A 411 -6.54 -9.45 5.57
N SER A 412 -6.22 -8.21 5.22
CA SER A 412 -6.13 -7.74 3.83
C SER A 412 -4.72 -7.89 3.26
N ALA A 413 -4.62 -7.96 1.93
CA ALA A 413 -3.33 -8.00 1.25
C ALA A 413 -3.25 -6.97 0.12
N TYR A 414 -2.05 -6.47 -0.15
CA TYR A 414 -1.77 -5.56 -1.25
C TYR A 414 -0.80 -6.19 -2.22
N VAL A 415 -1.12 -6.08 -3.50
CA VAL A 415 -0.32 -6.60 -4.62
C VAL A 415 0.04 -5.42 -5.51
N TYR A 416 1.33 -5.13 -5.67
CA TYR A 416 1.79 -4.11 -6.60
C TYR A 416 1.89 -4.64 -8.02
N GLN A 417 1.65 -3.77 -9.01
CA GLN A 417 1.67 -4.16 -10.41
C GLN A 417 2.96 -4.89 -10.83
N GLY A 418 2.81 -6.06 -11.44
CA GLY A 418 3.90 -6.91 -11.90
C GLY A 418 4.42 -7.90 -10.86
N GLU A 419 3.97 -7.84 -9.61
CA GLU A 419 4.24 -8.92 -8.64
C GLU A 419 3.70 -10.27 -9.14
N GLU A 420 2.51 -10.26 -9.75
CA GLU A 420 1.86 -11.44 -10.33
C GLU A 420 2.58 -12.01 -11.53
N LEU A 421 3.45 -11.22 -12.16
CA LEU A 421 4.34 -11.64 -13.24
C LEU A 421 5.72 -12.06 -12.73
N GLY A 422 6.02 -11.83 -11.44
CA GLY A 422 7.33 -12.09 -10.86
C GLY A 422 8.40 -11.09 -11.34
N LEU A 423 8.02 -9.86 -11.68
CA LEU A 423 8.96 -8.86 -12.16
C LEU A 423 9.99 -8.51 -11.06
N PRO A 424 11.30 -8.55 -11.36
CA PRO A 424 12.32 -7.93 -10.52
C PRO A 424 12.34 -6.42 -10.74
N ASP A 425 13.02 -5.68 -9.86
CA ASP A 425 13.42 -4.30 -10.14
C ASP A 425 14.40 -4.22 -11.31
N VAL A 426 14.29 -3.15 -12.09
CA VAL A 426 15.32 -2.79 -13.09
C VAL A 426 16.38 -1.93 -12.40
N VAL A 427 17.52 -2.54 -12.10
CA VAL A 427 18.60 -1.90 -11.32
C VAL A 427 19.58 -1.08 -12.16
N ASP A 428 19.57 -1.25 -13.47
CA ASP A 428 20.54 -0.72 -14.43
C ASP A 428 19.93 0.26 -15.44
N LEU A 429 18.86 0.97 -15.04
CA LEU A 429 18.30 2.05 -15.85
C LEU A 429 19.36 3.09 -16.24
N PRO A 430 19.41 3.52 -17.52
CA PRO A 430 20.28 4.61 -17.95
C PRO A 430 20.04 5.88 -17.14
N ASP A 431 21.10 6.62 -16.85
CA ASP A 431 21.04 7.83 -16.03
C ASP A 431 20.14 8.91 -16.65
N GLU A 432 20.13 9.01 -17.98
CA GLU A 432 19.37 10.00 -18.74
C GLU A 432 17.86 9.80 -18.74
N VAL A 433 17.36 8.62 -18.35
CA VAL A 433 15.91 8.35 -18.27
C VAL A 433 15.37 8.42 -16.85
N ARG A 434 16.24 8.57 -15.84
CA ARG A 434 15.81 8.62 -14.44
C ARG A 434 15.02 9.89 -14.18
N GLN A 435 13.96 9.76 -13.40
CA GLN A 435 13.07 10.87 -13.07
C GLN A 435 12.83 11.01 -11.57
N ASP A 436 13.26 10.04 -10.75
CA ASP A 436 13.15 10.14 -9.30
C ASP A 436 13.94 11.35 -8.76
N PRO A 437 13.31 12.27 -8.01
CA PRO A 437 14.00 13.40 -7.38
C PRO A 437 15.20 13.01 -6.51
N ALA A 438 15.14 11.85 -5.86
CA ALA A 438 16.24 11.31 -5.06
C ALA A 438 17.50 11.07 -5.91
N TYR A 439 17.34 10.81 -7.22
CA TYR A 439 18.46 10.64 -8.16
C TYR A 439 19.29 11.91 -8.35
N PHE A 440 18.63 13.06 -8.46
CA PHE A 440 19.29 14.30 -8.85
C PHE A 440 19.94 15.05 -7.69
N ARG A 441 19.76 14.60 -6.44
CA ARG A 441 20.25 15.32 -5.26
C ARG A 441 21.63 14.80 -4.81
N GLY A 442 22.61 15.69 -4.91
CA GLY A 442 24.06 15.45 -4.93
C GLY A 442 24.73 14.89 -3.67
N ALA A 443 24.01 14.24 -2.77
CA ALA A 443 24.57 13.58 -1.59
C ALA A 443 24.31 12.08 -1.63
N GLY A 444 24.64 11.42 -2.75
CA GLY A 444 24.74 9.95 -2.85
C GLY A 444 23.66 9.20 -2.08
N GLN A 445 22.40 9.52 -2.31
CA GLN A 445 21.30 8.83 -1.62
C GLN A 445 21.32 7.34 -1.98
N ASP A 446 20.84 6.48 -1.07
CA ASP A 446 20.64 5.05 -1.29
C ASP A 446 19.19 4.79 -1.70
N GLY A 447 18.94 4.63 -3.00
CA GLY A 447 17.64 4.22 -3.54
C GLY A 447 17.13 5.14 -4.65
N PHE A 448 16.73 4.55 -5.77
CA PHE A 448 15.93 5.22 -6.81
C PHE A 448 14.70 4.36 -7.03
N ARG A 449 13.51 4.96 -6.98
CA ARG A 449 12.24 4.23 -7.09
C ARG A 449 11.91 3.91 -8.55
N ASP A 450 12.62 4.51 -9.51
CA ASP A 450 12.40 4.27 -10.94
C ASP A 450 12.49 2.77 -11.32
N GLY A 451 13.36 2.00 -10.67
CA GLY A 451 13.55 0.57 -10.96
C GLY A 451 12.29 -0.29 -10.72
N CYS A 452 11.47 0.07 -9.73
CA CYS A 452 10.20 -0.60 -9.47
C CYS A 452 9.03 0.01 -10.26
N ARG A 453 9.22 1.16 -10.90
CA ARG A 453 8.23 1.91 -11.68
C ARG A 453 8.33 1.67 -13.19
N VAL A 454 9.14 0.71 -13.64
CA VAL A 454 9.23 0.37 -15.07
C VAL A 454 7.89 -0.17 -15.62
N PRO A 455 7.45 0.26 -16.82
CA PRO A 455 6.22 -0.16 -17.49
C PRO A 455 5.99 -1.66 -17.61
N ILE A 456 4.72 -2.08 -17.45
CA ILE A 456 4.31 -3.49 -17.44
C ILE A 456 4.42 -4.12 -18.83
N PRO A 457 5.02 -5.32 -18.97
CA PRO A 457 5.05 -6.07 -20.22
C PRO A 457 3.73 -6.84 -20.42
N TRP A 458 2.92 -6.42 -21.39
CA TRP A 458 1.66 -7.09 -21.74
C TRP A 458 1.84 -8.21 -22.77
N THR A 459 2.75 -8.03 -23.73
CA THR A 459 3.03 -8.95 -24.85
C THR A 459 4.51 -9.32 -24.94
N ARG A 460 4.85 -10.41 -25.63
CA ARG A 460 6.26 -10.81 -25.87
C ARG A 460 6.99 -9.90 -26.84
N GLU A 461 6.25 -9.29 -27.76
CA GLU A 461 6.78 -8.47 -28.85
C GLU A 461 6.05 -7.13 -28.90
N GLY A 462 6.47 -6.27 -29.82
CA GLY A 462 5.90 -4.93 -30.01
C GLY A 462 6.63 -3.84 -29.23
N SER A 463 6.21 -2.60 -29.46
CA SER A 463 6.78 -1.45 -28.76
C SER A 463 6.55 -1.58 -27.26
N SER A 464 7.63 -1.49 -26.48
CA SER A 464 7.62 -1.64 -25.02
C SER A 464 6.74 -2.81 -24.53
N TYR A 465 6.83 -3.97 -25.20
CA TYR A 465 6.09 -5.18 -24.84
C TYR A 465 4.57 -4.96 -24.69
N GLY A 466 3.98 -4.19 -25.59
CA GLY A 466 2.52 -3.97 -25.63
C GLY A 466 2.02 -3.00 -24.54
N PHE A 467 2.92 -2.24 -23.92
CA PHE A 467 2.59 -1.13 -23.04
C PHE A 467 1.86 0.00 -23.77
N GLY A 468 2.35 0.37 -24.96
CA GLY A 468 1.82 1.44 -25.82
C GLY A 468 2.60 1.51 -27.14
N ASP A 469 2.04 2.18 -28.15
CA ASP A 469 2.62 2.20 -29.50
C ASP A 469 3.89 3.07 -29.61
N GLY A 470 4.02 4.11 -28.76
CA GLY A 470 5.09 5.12 -28.81
C GLY A 470 6.37 4.77 -28.04
N GLY A 471 6.47 3.57 -27.47
CA GLY A 471 7.53 3.20 -26.54
C GLY A 471 7.09 3.45 -25.10
N SER A 472 8.04 3.72 -24.21
CA SER A 472 7.72 3.93 -22.80
C SER A 472 8.71 4.86 -22.11
N TRP A 473 8.23 5.63 -21.13
CA TRP A 473 9.02 6.64 -20.43
C TRP A 473 10.22 6.06 -19.65
N LEU A 474 10.11 4.82 -19.17
CA LEU A 474 11.25 4.01 -18.74
C LEU A 474 11.41 2.78 -19.64
N PRO A 475 12.65 2.42 -20.02
CA PRO A 475 12.91 1.25 -20.85
C PRO A 475 12.70 -0.06 -20.08
N GLN A 476 12.07 -1.03 -20.74
CA GLN A 476 11.93 -2.39 -20.24
C GLN A 476 13.12 -3.26 -20.69
N PRO A 477 13.70 -4.11 -19.81
CA PRO A 477 14.74 -5.05 -20.19
C PRO A 477 14.28 -6.07 -21.23
N ALA A 478 15.20 -6.54 -22.08
CA ALA A 478 14.90 -7.57 -23.08
C ALA A 478 14.34 -8.86 -22.48
N SER A 479 14.80 -9.21 -21.27
CA SER A 479 14.38 -10.41 -20.54
C SER A 479 12.91 -10.39 -20.10
N TRP A 480 12.25 -9.22 -20.07
CA TRP A 480 10.85 -9.11 -19.64
C TRP A 480 9.85 -9.63 -20.68
N ALA A 481 10.27 -9.89 -21.93
CA ALA A 481 9.44 -10.54 -22.93
C ALA A 481 8.82 -11.84 -22.39
N GLU A 482 9.63 -12.69 -21.73
CA GLU A 482 9.18 -13.97 -21.16
C GLU A 482 8.48 -13.81 -19.79
N LEU A 483 8.52 -12.62 -19.20
CA LEU A 483 7.74 -12.29 -18.00
C LEU A 483 6.40 -11.62 -18.34
N SER A 484 6.12 -11.34 -19.61
CA SER A 484 4.90 -10.66 -20.04
C SER A 484 3.62 -11.42 -19.69
N VAL A 485 2.50 -10.68 -19.63
CA VAL A 485 1.17 -11.29 -19.44
C VAL A 485 0.91 -12.36 -20.50
N GLU A 486 1.11 -12.06 -21.78
CA GLU A 486 0.97 -13.03 -22.89
C GLU A 486 1.87 -14.26 -22.71
N ALA A 487 3.08 -14.10 -22.16
CA ALA A 487 3.97 -15.23 -21.95
C ALA A 487 3.51 -16.19 -20.87
N GLN A 488 2.75 -15.70 -19.89
CA GLN A 488 2.35 -16.46 -18.70
C GLN A 488 0.88 -16.89 -18.68
N ASP A 489 0.02 -16.24 -19.46
CA ASP A 489 -1.43 -16.47 -19.49
C ASP A 489 -1.76 -17.90 -19.92
N GLY A 490 -2.43 -18.66 -19.04
CA GLY A 490 -2.79 -20.06 -19.29
C GLY A 490 -1.61 -21.04 -19.33
N VAL A 491 -0.40 -20.61 -18.96
CA VAL A 491 0.78 -21.47 -18.91
C VAL A 491 0.90 -22.11 -17.53
N GLU A 492 0.80 -23.44 -17.47
CA GLU A 492 0.93 -24.19 -16.24
C GLU A 492 2.27 -23.92 -15.54
N GLY A 493 2.20 -23.62 -14.24
CA GLY A 493 3.38 -23.32 -13.42
C GLY A 493 3.87 -21.87 -13.48
N SER A 494 3.34 -21.03 -14.39
CA SER A 494 3.68 -19.61 -14.47
C SER A 494 3.36 -18.86 -13.17
N THR A 495 4.00 -17.71 -12.95
CA THR A 495 3.75 -16.89 -11.77
C THR A 495 2.35 -16.29 -11.82
N LEU A 496 1.89 -15.90 -13.01
CA LEU A 496 0.53 -15.39 -13.20
C LEU A 496 -0.54 -16.43 -12.79
N GLU A 497 -0.39 -17.68 -13.23
CA GLU A 497 -1.33 -18.74 -12.88
C GLU A 497 -1.25 -19.12 -11.39
N LEU A 498 -0.06 -19.03 -10.77
CA LEU A 498 0.10 -19.19 -9.32
C LEU A 498 -0.73 -18.13 -8.56
N TYR A 499 -0.61 -16.86 -8.92
CA TYR A 499 -1.35 -15.76 -8.27
C TYR A 499 -2.86 -15.93 -8.47
N ARG A 500 -3.32 -16.18 -9.70
CA ARG A 500 -4.74 -16.45 -10.00
C ARG A 500 -5.30 -17.61 -9.17
N ALA A 501 -4.54 -18.70 -9.05
CA ALA A 501 -4.92 -19.84 -8.21
C ALA A 501 -4.99 -19.46 -6.73
N ALA A 502 -3.98 -18.75 -6.22
CA ALA A 502 -3.92 -18.34 -4.81
C ALA A 502 -5.06 -17.41 -4.44
N LEU A 503 -5.39 -16.43 -5.29
CA LEU A 503 -6.48 -15.47 -5.08
C LEU A 503 -7.86 -16.15 -5.14
N ARG A 504 -8.08 -17.05 -6.10
CA ARG A 504 -9.31 -17.87 -6.14
C ARG A 504 -9.46 -18.76 -4.91
N LEU A 505 -8.37 -19.41 -4.48
CA LEU A 505 -8.37 -20.26 -3.29
C LEU A 505 -8.63 -19.43 -2.03
N ARG A 506 -7.95 -18.28 -1.87
CA ARG A 506 -8.17 -17.35 -0.75
C ARG A 506 -9.63 -16.94 -0.64
N ARG A 507 -10.30 -16.67 -1.77
CA ARG A 507 -11.73 -16.30 -1.80
C ARG A 507 -12.68 -17.47 -1.51
N SER A 508 -12.33 -18.69 -1.91
CA SER A 508 -13.22 -19.86 -1.83
C SER A 508 -13.03 -20.71 -0.58
N GLN A 509 -11.87 -20.61 0.08
CA GLN A 509 -11.57 -21.33 1.33
C GLN A 509 -12.11 -20.54 2.54
N PRO A 510 -13.05 -21.10 3.33
CA PRO A 510 -13.67 -20.38 4.46
C PRO A 510 -12.68 -19.91 5.54
N ASP A 511 -11.56 -20.61 5.67
CA ASP A 511 -10.53 -20.34 6.67
C ASP A 511 -9.47 -19.34 6.20
N LEU A 512 -9.53 -18.90 4.94
CA LEU A 512 -8.68 -17.83 4.39
C LEU A 512 -9.42 -16.49 4.36
N GLY A 513 -8.70 -15.39 4.12
CA GLY A 513 -9.28 -14.05 4.22
C GLY A 513 -9.33 -13.56 5.67
N ALA A 514 -10.51 -13.11 6.12
CA ALA A 514 -10.65 -12.38 7.39
C ALA A 514 -10.34 -13.25 8.61
N GLY A 515 -9.83 -12.63 9.67
CA GLY A 515 -9.46 -13.27 10.94
C GLY A 515 -8.43 -12.43 11.68
N ASP A 516 -8.00 -12.89 12.85
CA ASP A 516 -7.03 -12.19 13.72
C ASP A 516 -6.06 -13.15 14.44
N ALA A 517 -6.01 -14.41 13.99
CA ALA A 517 -5.22 -15.45 14.62
C ALA A 517 -4.76 -16.52 13.63
N VAL A 518 -3.63 -17.13 13.97
CA VAL A 518 -3.08 -18.35 13.38
C VAL A 518 -2.68 -19.29 14.52
N GLU A 519 -2.78 -20.60 14.29
CA GLU A 519 -2.26 -21.62 15.22
C GLU A 519 -0.90 -22.12 14.71
N TRP A 520 0.20 -21.72 15.34
CA TRP A 520 1.53 -22.22 14.96
C TRP A 520 1.67 -23.72 15.26
N LEU A 521 2.11 -24.47 14.25
CA LEU A 521 2.40 -25.89 14.34
C LEU A 521 3.91 -26.10 14.56
N LYS A 522 4.26 -27.23 15.16
CA LYS A 522 5.67 -27.64 15.25
C LYS A 522 6.21 -27.95 13.85
N ALA A 523 7.32 -27.31 13.49
CA ALA A 523 8.02 -27.52 12.23
C ALA A 523 9.54 -27.60 12.47
N PRO A 524 10.32 -28.12 11.50
CA PRO A 524 11.79 -28.04 11.54
C PRO A 524 12.31 -26.59 11.60
N GLU A 525 13.58 -26.44 11.97
CA GLU A 525 14.28 -25.14 11.90
C GLU A 525 14.24 -24.59 10.46
N GLY A 526 14.05 -23.28 10.31
CA GLY A 526 13.89 -22.64 9.00
C GLY A 526 12.56 -22.93 8.29
N VAL A 527 11.58 -23.54 8.97
CA VAL A 527 10.25 -23.83 8.42
C VAL A 527 9.16 -23.23 9.30
N LEU A 528 8.25 -22.48 8.67
CA LEU A 528 7.02 -22.00 9.27
C LEU A 528 5.88 -22.96 8.95
N ALA A 529 5.05 -23.28 9.93
CA ALA A 529 3.80 -23.98 9.70
C ALA A 529 2.70 -23.39 10.59
N PHE A 530 1.56 -23.02 10.03
CA PHE A 530 0.40 -22.60 10.82
C PHE A 530 -0.91 -23.17 10.27
N ARG A 531 -1.87 -23.32 11.17
CA ARG A 531 -3.25 -23.73 10.88
C ARG A 531 -4.23 -22.57 11.05
N ARG A 532 -5.25 -22.55 10.19
CA ARG A 532 -6.48 -21.77 10.34
C ARG A 532 -7.64 -22.71 10.00
N GLY A 533 -8.43 -23.12 10.99
CA GLY A 533 -9.48 -24.12 10.76
C GLY A 533 -8.95 -25.39 10.10
N GLU A 534 -9.49 -25.76 8.94
CA GLU A 534 -9.06 -26.92 8.15
C GLU A 534 -7.94 -26.59 7.14
N PHE A 535 -7.47 -25.34 7.10
CA PHE A 535 -6.38 -24.90 6.24
C PHE A 535 -5.04 -24.94 6.97
N VAL A 536 -3.98 -25.41 6.30
CA VAL A 536 -2.60 -25.38 6.81
C VAL A 536 -1.67 -24.76 5.77
N CYS A 537 -0.88 -23.77 6.17
CA CYS A 537 0.19 -23.20 5.35
C CYS A 537 1.54 -23.63 5.93
N VAL A 538 2.45 -24.11 5.06
CA VAL A 538 3.82 -24.44 5.44
C VAL A 538 4.79 -23.75 4.47
N ALA A 539 5.74 -22.99 5.00
CA ALA A 539 6.74 -22.25 4.23
C ALA A 539 8.15 -22.64 4.68
N ASN A 540 8.96 -23.16 3.76
CA ASN A 540 10.37 -23.46 4.01
C ASN A 540 11.22 -22.28 3.56
N THR A 541 11.84 -21.58 4.52
CA THR A 541 12.73 -20.44 4.27
C THR A 541 14.21 -20.84 4.27
N SER A 542 14.50 -22.11 4.54
CA SER A 542 15.87 -22.63 4.53
C SER A 542 16.38 -22.88 3.10
N GLY A 543 17.70 -23.00 2.96
CA GLY A 543 18.36 -23.39 1.72
C GLY A 543 18.34 -24.89 1.43
N GLU A 544 17.65 -25.70 2.25
CA GLU A 544 17.60 -27.16 2.12
C GLU A 544 16.17 -27.68 2.05
N SER A 545 15.98 -28.93 1.59
CA SER A 545 14.65 -29.55 1.64
C SER A 545 14.29 -29.96 3.06
N ALA A 546 13.08 -29.64 3.50
CA ALA A 546 12.53 -30.08 4.77
C ALA A 546 11.57 -31.26 4.60
N ARG A 547 11.50 -32.13 5.62
CA ARG A 547 10.43 -33.13 5.77
C ARG A 547 9.38 -32.58 6.72
N ILE A 548 8.14 -32.57 6.27
CA ILE A 548 6.99 -32.09 7.03
C ILE A 548 5.87 -33.13 6.99
N PRO A 549 4.93 -33.15 7.94
CA PRO A 549 3.71 -33.93 7.78
C PRO A 549 2.96 -33.56 6.50
N ALA A 550 2.45 -34.54 5.77
CA ALA A 550 1.44 -34.27 4.74
C ALA A 550 0.11 -33.99 5.45
N TYR A 551 -0.14 -32.72 5.76
CA TYR A 551 -1.28 -32.29 6.59
C TYR A 551 -2.67 -32.55 5.96
N GLY A 552 -2.73 -33.10 4.76
CA GLY A 552 -3.96 -33.43 4.06
C GLY A 552 -3.77 -33.28 2.56
N ARG A 553 -4.81 -32.87 1.83
CA ARG A 553 -4.72 -32.64 0.39
C ARG A 553 -4.02 -31.31 0.11
N VAL A 554 -3.03 -31.33 -0.78
CA VAL A 554 -2.40 -30.12 -1.33
C VAL A 554 -3.42 -29.31 -2.13
N LEU A 555 -3.58 -28.04 -1.78
CA LEU A 555 -4.38 -27.06 -2.51
C LEU A 555 -3.55 -26.31 -3.55
N LEU A 556 -2.35 -25.87 -3.16
CA LEU A 556 -1.45 -25.07 -3.99
C LEU A 556 -0.03 -25.13 -3.42
N ALA A 557 0.99 -25.08 -4.27
CA ALA A 557 2.39 -24.93 -3.87
C ALA A 557 3.12 -23.98 -4.82
N SER A 558 4.10 -23.23 -4.31
CA SER A 558 4.92 -22.31 -5.11
C SER A 558 5.96 -23.02 -5.98
N GLY A 559 6.22 -24.30 -5.69
CA GLY A 559 7.14 -25.21 -6.39
C GLY A 559 6.71 -26.68 -6.21
N GLU A 560 7.40 -27.59 -6.89
CA GLU A 560 7.09 -29.02 -6.83
C GLU A 560 7.32 -29.62 -5.44
N ILE A 561 6.37 -30.40 -4.96
CA ILE A 561 6.47 -31.14 -3.69
C ILE A 561 6.25 -32.63 -3.94
N ALA A 562 6.90 -33.46 -3.14
CA ALA A 562 6.74 -34.91 -3.22
C ALA A 562 6.17 -35.46 -1.91
N GLU A 563 5.08 -36.20 -1.98
CA GLU A 563 4.51 -36.91 -0.84
C GLU A 563 4.94 -38.37 -0.83
N VAL A 564 5.51 -38.83 0.28
CA VAL A 564 5.96 -40.21 0.47
C VAL A 564 5.62 -40.63 1.90
N ASP A 565 4.88 -41.74 2.04
CA ASP A 565 4.57 -42.38 3.33
C ASP A 565 3.94 -41.45 4.40
N GLY A 566 3.11 -40.48 3.98
CA GLY A 566 2.45 -39.51 4.88
C GLY A 566 3.32 -38.32 5.30
N GLU A 567 4.54 -38.22 4.76
CA GLU A 567 5.38 -37.03 4.82
C GLU A 567 5.39 -36.32 3.47
N ALA A 568 5.48 -34.99 3.48
CA ALA A 568 5.81 -34.20 2.31
C ALA A 568 7.27 -33.74 2.38
N LYS A 569 8.02 -33.95 1.29
CA LYS A 569 9.31 -33.32 1.08
C LYS A 569 9.07 -31.95 0.46
N LEU A 570 9.30 -30.91 1.24
CA LEU A 570 9.16 -29.51 0.85
C LEU A 570 10.55 -28.95 0.47
N PRO A 571 10.82 -28.61 -0.80
CA PRO A 571 12.09 -28.03 -1.19
C PRO A 571 12.39 -26.69 -0.50
N ALA A 572 13.63 -26.23 -0.63
CA ALA A 572 14.05 -24.89 -0.21
C ALA A 572 13.15 -23.82 -0.86
N ASP A 573 12.94 -22.71 -0.14
CA ASP A 573 12.22 -21.53 -0.64
C ASP A 573 10.85 -21.88 -1.26
N THR A 574 10.09 -22.78 -0.63
CA THR A 574 8.80 -23.25 -1.13
C THR A 574 7.73 -23.11 -0.05
N THR A 575 6.57 -22.60 -0.45
CA THR A 575 5.36 -22.54 0.37
C THR A 575 4.30 -23.46 -0.21
N VAL A 576 3.62 -24.21 0.65
CA VAL A 576 2.51 -25.11 0.30
C VAL A 576 1.30 -24.86 1.18
N TRP A 577 0.12 -24.94 0.58
CA TRP A 577 -1.19 -24.88 1.22
C TRP A 577 -1.82 -26.26 1.21
N PHE A 578 -2.28 -26.72 2.36
CA PHE A 578 -3.03 -27.96 2.54
C PHE A 578 -4.45 -27.67 3.03
N THR A 579 -5.33 -28.64 2.82
CA THR A 579 -6.60 -28.75 3.54
C THR A 579 -6.69 -30.11 4.24
N THR A 580 -7.15 -30.12 5.49
CA THR A 580 -7.42 -31.32 6.30
C THR A 580 -8.81 -31.90 6.05
N ALA A 581 -9.65 -31.22 5.27
CA ALA A 581 -11.04 -31.58 4.97
C ALA A 581 -11.20 -32.77 4.01
#